data_AF-A0A2N2YVZ7-F1
#
_entry.id   AF-A0A2N2YVZ7-F1
#
_cell.length_a   1.000
_cell.length_b   1.000
_cell.length_c   1.000
_cell.angle_alpha   90.00
_cell.angle_beta   90.00
_cell.angle_gamma   90.00
#
_symmetry.space_group_name_H-M   'P 1'
#
loop_
_entity.id
_entity.type
_entity.pdbx_description
1 polymer ?
#
loop_
_entity_poly.entity_id
_entity_poly.type
_entity_poly.pdbx_seq_one_letter_code
_entity_poly.pdbx_strand_id
1 'polypeptide(L)'
;MLMGNIALVRTRKANKMAKRRLKLAQKYLALSQSEQFHEELLKALWGYVSDKLSIPIANLSSDSASETLGKFGVEDSDINEFMRIISTCEYARYAPKGEPLQMSDLYESSIELIAKLDGVIGK
;
A
#
# COMPACT_ATOMS: atom_id res chain seq x y z
N MET A 1 -2.94 -17.30 25.74
CA MET A 1 -1.82 -16.36 25.47
C MET A 1 -1.06 -16.76 24.18
N LEU A 2 -1.75 -16.89 23.04
CA LEU A 2 -1.15 -17.28 21.74
C LEU A 2 -1.39 -16.23 20.63
N MET A 3 -2.39 -15.36 20.79
CA MET A 3 -2.78 -14.35 19.80
C MET A 3 -1.73 -13.24 19.62
N GLY A 4 -1.05 -12.82 20.69
CA GLY A 4 -0.06 -11.72 20.64
C GLY A 4 1.18 -12.03 19.79
N ASN A 5 1.68 -13.27 19.83
CA ASN A 5 2.84 -13.68 19.02
C ASN A 5 2.52 -13.69 17.52
N ILE A 6 1.29 -14.09 17.17
CA ILE A 6 0.85 -14.17 15.78
C ILE A 6 0.65 -12.76 15.20
N ALA A 7 0.03 -11.84 15.95
CA ALA A 7 -0.13 -10.44 15.55
C ALA A 7 1.22 -9.74 15.31
N LEU A 8 2.20 -9.99 16.17
CA LEU A 8 3.55 -9.44 16.03
C LEU A 8 4.27 -9.98 14.78
N VAL A 9 4.16 -11.28 14.51
CA VAL A 9 4.74 -11.90 13.31
C VAL A 9 4.12 -11.32 12.03
N ARG A 10 2.79 -11.13 12.00
CA ARG A 10 2.06 -10.51 10.89
C ARG A 10 2.52 -9.08 10.62
N THR A 11 2.60 -8.26 11.68
CA THR A 11 3.11 -6.88 11.58
C THR A 11 4.54 -6.84 11.03
N ARG A 12 5.43 -7.69 11.54
CA ARG A 12 6.80 -7.78 11.03
C ARG A 12 6.85 -8.18 9.56
N LYS A 13 6.01 -9.13 9.15
CA LYS A 13 5.91 -9.58 7.75
C LYS A 13 5.43 -8.44 6.84
N ALA A 14 4.33 -7.79 7.21
CA ALA A 14 3.75 -6.68 6.45
C ALA A 14 4.77 -5.55 6.25
N ASN A 15 5.40 -5.09 7.33
CA ASN A 15 6.42 -4.02 7.28
C ASN A 15 7.63 -4.42 6.44
N LYS A 16 8.13 -5.65 6.59
CA LYS A 16 9.26 -6.15 5.81
C LYS A 16 8.93 -6.19 4.32
N MET A 17 7.74 -6.66 3.95
CA MET A 17 7.36 -6.79 2.55
C MET A 17 7.09 -5.43 1.91
N ALA A 18 6.34 -4.55 2.58
CA ALA A 18 6.10 -3.19 2.14
C ALA A 18 7.41 -2.44 1.87
N LYS A 19 8.37 -2.48 2.82
CA LYS A 19 9.68 -1.84 2.67
C LYS A 19 10.46 -2.38 1.47
N ARG A 20 10.42 -3.68 1.22
CA ARG A 20 11.09 -4.30 0.06
C ARG A 20 10.50 -3.79 -1.25
N ARG A 21 9.16 -3.71 -1.34
CA ARG A 21 8.43 -3.23 -2.52
C ARG A 21 8.66 -1.74 -2.77
N LEU A 22 8.57 -0.91 -1.73
CA LEU A 22 8.87 0.52 -1.81
C LEU A 22 10.31 0.79 -2.26
N LYS A 23 11.29 -0.03 -1.85
CA LYS A 23 12.67 0.10 -2.33
C LYS A 23 12.80 -0.23 -3.83
N LEU A 24 12.03 -1.19 -4.33
CA LEU A 24 11.99 -1.48 -5.76
C LEU A 24 11.27 -0.38 -6.54
N ALA A 25 10.14 0.13 -6.04
CA ALA A 25 9.44 1.28 -6.62
C ALA A 25 10.38 2.49 -6.73
N GLN A 26 11.15 2.81 -5.68
CA GLN A 26 12.15 3.88 -5.72
C GLN A 26 13.18 3.70 -6.83
N LYS A 27 13.65 2.46 -7.03
CA LYS A 27 14.58 2.14 -8.12
C LYS A 27 13.93 2.38 -9.49
N TYR A 28 12.67 1.97 -9.66
CA TYR A 28 11.93 2.18 -10.91
C TYR A 28 11.63 3.65 -11.17
N LEU A 29 11.33 4.42 -10.13
CA LEU A 29 11.20 5.87 -10.20
C LEU A 29 12.48 6.53 -10.73
N ALA A 30 13.64 6.19 -10.15
CA ALA A 30 14.94 6.73 -10.58
C ALA A 30 15.30 6.36 -12.04
N LEU A 31 14.80 5.23 -12.53
CA LEU A 31 15.00 4.77 -13.91
C LEU A 31 13.89 5.23 -14.87
N SER A 32 12.92 6.04 -14.40
CA SER A 32 11.74 6.45 -15.18
C SER A 32 10.95 5.25 -15.77
N GLN A 33 10.96 4.12 -15.06
CA GLN A 33 10.27 2.88 -15.41
C GLN A 33 8.84 2.90 -14.83
N SER A 34 7.97 3.68 -15.47
CA SER A 34 6.63 4.00 -14.96
C SER A 34 5.76 2.76 -14.68
N GLU A 35 5.70 1.80 -15.59
CA GLU A 35 4.87 0.61 -15.42
C GLU A 35 5.30 -0.20 -14.18
N GLN A 36 6.59 -0.48 -14.06
CA GLN A 36 7.16 -1.23 -12.95
C GLN A 36 7.05 -0.48 -11.62
N PHE A 37 7.16 0.85 -11.65
CA PHE A 37 6.94 1.69 -10.49
C PHE A 37 5.52 1.54 -9.93
N HIS A 38 4.50 1.71 -10.77
CA HIS A 38 3.10 1.60 -10.35
C HIS A 38 2.76 0.17 -9.91
N GLU A 39 3.30 -0.85 -10.60
CA GLU A 39 3.11 -2.24 -10.22
C GLU A 39 3.68 -2.54 -8.82
N GLU A 40 4.88 -2.03 -8.50
CA GLU A 40 5.46 -2.24 -7.18
C GLU A 40 4.77 -1.42 -6.08
N LEU A 41 4.23 -0.23 -6.38
CA LEU A 41 3.38 0.51 -5.43
C LEU A 41 2.08 -0.24 -5.11
N LEU A 42 1.37 -0.77 -6.12
CA LEU A 42 0.20 -1.62 -5.92
C LEU A 42 0.53 -2.81 -5.02
N LYS A 43 1.64 -3.51 -5.31
CA LYS A 43 2.09 -4.65 -4.50
C LYS A 43 2.48 -4.24 -3.07
N ALA A 44 3.03 -3.03 -2.88
CA ALA A 44 3.36 -2.53 -1.56
C ALA A 44 2.10 -2.30 -0.72
N LEU A 45 1.12 -1.58 -1.27
CA LEU A 45 -0.11 -1.20 -0.57
C LEU A 45 -1.04 -2.38 -0.33
N TRP A 46 -1.41 -3.13 -1.38
CA TRP A 46 -2.26 -4.31 -1.24
C TRP A 46 -1.61 -5.41 -0.41
N GLY A 47 -0.30 -5.62 -0.63
CA GLY A 47 0.47 -6.59 0.15
C GLY A 47 0.55 -6.23 1.63
N TYR A 48 0.71 -4.94 1.95
CA TYR A 48 0.72 -4.47 3.32
C TYR A 48 -0.61 -4.77 4.02
N VAL A 49 -1.74 -4.34 3.44
CA VAL A 49 -3.08 -4.58 4.01
C VAL A 49 -3.35 -6.08 4.14
N SER A 50 -3.04 -6.86 3.10
CA SER A 50 -3.19 -8.32 3.09
C SER A 50 -2.41 -8.99 4.23
N ASP A 51 -1.12 -8.69 4.37
CA ASP A 51 -0.27 -9.30 5.40
C ASP A 51 -0.63 -8.81 6.81
N LYS A 52 -0.93 -7.51 6.96
CA LYS A 52 -1.25 -6.88 8.24
C LYS A 52 -2.57 -7.41 8.80
N LEU A 53 -3.59 -7.50 7.96
CA LEU A 53 -4.95 -7.91 8.35
C LEU A 53 -5.19 -9.42 8.15
N SER A 54 -4.22 -10.15 7.60
CA SER A 54 -4.33 -11.58 7.27
C SER A 54 -5.49 -11.91 6.33
N ILE A 55 -5.73 -11.02 5.36
CA ILE A 55 -6.75 -11.19 4.33
C ILE A 55 -6.05 -11.59 3.04
N PRO A 56 -6.42 -12.71 2.38
CA PRO A 56 -5.85 -13.06 1.07
C PRO A 56 -6.08 -11.94 0.06
N ILE A 57 -5.07 -11.62 -0.77
CA ILE A 57 -5.19 -10.58 -1.82
C ILE A 57 -6.39 -10.84 -2.73
N ALA A 58 -6.69 -12.11 -3.06
CA ALA A 58 -7.84 -12.48 -3.88
C ALA A 58 -9.20 -12.09 -3.27
N ASN A 59 -9.23 -11.83 -1.96
CA ASN A 59 -10.42 -11.41 -1.22
C ASN A 59 -10.42 -9.90 -0.95
N LEU A 60 -9.42 -9.16 -1.44
CA LEU A 60 -9.37 -7.70 -1.34
C LEU A 60 -9.98 -7.08 -2.60
N SER A 61 -10.95 -6.22 -2.37
CA SER A 61 -11.47 -5.25 -3.33
C SER A 61 -11.37 -3.85 -2.73
N SER A 62 -11.60 -2.84 -3.57
CA SER A 62 -11.79 -1.44 -3.17
C SER A 62 -12.77 -1.31 -1.98
N ASP A 63 -13.94 -1.94 -2.10
CA ASP A 63 -14.99 -1.89 -1.07
C ASP A 63 -14.58 -2.63 0.20
N SER A 64 -14.05 -3.85 0.07
CA SER A 64 -13.68 -4.65 1.24
C SER A 64 -12.51 -4.03 2.00
N ALA A 65 -11.59 -3.37 1.30
CA ALA A 65 -10.47 -2.65 1.91
C ALA A 65 -10.96 -1.45 2.69
N SER A 66 -11.83 -0.61 2.11
CA SER A 66 -12.43 0.54 2.78
C SER A 66 -13.18 0.12 4.04
N GLU A 67 -14.06 -0.88 3.93
CA GLU A 67 -14.84 -1.38 5.07
C GLU A 67 -13.92 -1.94 6.17
N THR A 68 -12.91 -2.73 5.78
CA THR A 68 -12.02 -3.36 6.75
C THR A 68 -11.14 -2.31 7.43
N LEU A 69 -10.50 -1.41 6.69
CA LEU A 69 -9.65 -0.36 7.27
C LEU A 69 -10.44 0.53 8.25
N GLY A 70 -11.69 0.89 7.91
CA GLY A 70 -12.58 1.62 8.81
C GLY A 70 -12.88 0.86 10.11
N LYS A 71 -13.09 -0.46 10.04
CA LYS A 71 -13.27 -1.31 11.25
C LYS A 71 -12.05 -1.32 12.18
N PHE A 72 -10.86 -1.07 11.65
CA PHE A 72 -9.63 -0.93 12.44
C PHE A 72 -9.34 0.51 12.90
N GLY A 73 -10.28 1.45 12.67
CA GLY A 73 -10.16 2.83 13.13
C GLY A 73 -9.28 3.71 12.26
N VAL A 74 -9.00 3.31 11.03
CA VAL A 74 -8.35 4.18 10.04
C VAL A 74 -9.34 5.27 9.64
N GLU A 75 -8.87 6.51 9.60
CA GLU A 75 -9.70 7.67 9.24
C GLU A 75 -10.04 7.67 7.75
N ASP A 76 -11.22 8.20 7.41
CA ASP A 76 -11.72 8.26 6.03
C ASP A 76 -10.74 8.97 5.08
N SER A 77 -9.96 9.95 5.56
CA SER A 77 -8.93 10.61 4.76
C SER A 77 -7.84 9.66 4.29
N ASP A 78 -7.35 8.79 5.18
CA ASP A 78 -6.30 7.81 4.86
C ASP A 78 -6.86 6.67 4.01
N ILE A 79 -8.11 6.28 4.23
CA ILE A 79 -8.82 5.31 3.37
C ILE A 79 -8.98 5.88 1.96
N ASN A 80 -9.45 7.12 1.83
CA ASN A 80 -9.61 7.78 0.53
C ASN A 80 -8.26 7.95 -0.18
N GLU A 81 -7.20 8.24 0.57
CA GLU A 81 -5.84 8.33 0.03
C GLU A 81 -5.33 6.98 -0.47
N PHE A 82 -5.58 5.89 0.27
CA PHE A 82 -5.29 4.53 -0.17
C PHE A 82 -5.97 4.26 -1.53
N MET A 83 -7.26 4.54 -1.62
CA MET A 83 -8.06 4.31 -2.81
C MET A 83 -7.57 5.16 -3.99
N ARG A 84 -7.25 6.44 -3.75
CA ARG A 84 -6.68 7.34 -4.75
C ARG A 84 -5.38 6.80 -5.34
N ILE A 85 -4.47 6.31 -4.50
CA ILE A 85 -3.19 5.76 -4.97
C ILE A 85 -3.40 4.49 -5.79
N ILE A 86 -4.26 3.57 -5.33
CA ILE A 86 -4.60 2.35 -6.07
C ILE A 86 -5.16 2.71 -7.46
N SER A 87 -6.19 3.55 -7.52
CA SER A 87 -6.81 3.94 -8.79
C SER A 87 -5.84 4.67 -9.71
N THR A 88 -4.94 5.51 -9.16
CA THR A 88 -3.89 6.19 -9.95
C THR A 88 -2.94 5.18 -10.59
N CYS A 89 -2.48 4.18 -9.82
CA CYS A 89 -1.58 3.15 -10.32
C CYS A 89 -2.24 2.23 -11.37
N GLU A 90 -3.52 1.91 -11.19
CA GLU A 90 -4.30 1.13 -12.16
C GLU A 90 -4.51 1.90 -13.46
N TYR A 91 -4.87 3.19 -13.36
CA TYR A 91 -5.04 4.06 -14.52
C TYR A 91 -3.73 4.25 -15.30
N ALA A 92 -2.61 4.39 -14.60
CA ALA A 92 -1.29 4.58 -15.23
C ALA A 92 -0.89 3.44 -16.18
N ARG A 93 -1.45 2.23 -16.01
CA ARG A 93 -1.24 1.10 -16.93
C ARG A 93 -1.81 1.36 -18.33
N TYR A 94 -2.85 2.19 -18.42
CA TYR A 94 -3.57 2.49 -19.66
C TYR A 94 -3.28 3.90 -20.17
N ALA A 95 -2.71 4.77 -19.33
CA ALA A 95 -2.37 6.13 -19.69
C ALA A 95 -1.17 6.19 -20.65
N PRO A 96 -1.16 7.12 -21.63
CA PRO A 96 0.06 7.48 -22.34
C PRO A 96 1.14 7.90 -21.33
N LYS A 97 2.40 7.50 -21.56
CA LYS A 97 3.52 7.69 -20.61
C LYS A 97 3.48 9.08 -19.96
N GLY A 98 3.16 9.11 -18.66
CA GLY A 98 3.00 10.33 -17.86
C GLY A 98 4.32 10.97 -17.41
N GLU A 99 4.21 12.20 -16.92
CA GLU A 99 5.34 13.02 -16.45
C GLU A 99 5.94 12.51 -15.13
N PRO A 100 7.29 12.53 -14.97
CA PRO A 100 7.99 12.04 -13.77
C PRO A 100 7.58 12.70 -12.45
N LEU A 101 7.15 13.97 -12.44
CA LEU A 101 6.75 14.68 -11.22
C LEU A 101 5.55 14.04 -10.51
N GLN A 102 4.63 13.42 -11.25
CA GLN A 102 3.46 12.77 -10.63
C GLN A 102 3.85 11.47 -9.89
N MET A 103 4.96 10.83 -10.28
CA MET A 103 5.41 9.58 -9.67
C MET A 103 6.17 9.80 -8.36
N SER A 104 6.90 10.92 -8.21
CA SER A 104 7.59 11.23 -6.94
C SER A 104 6.59 11.47 -5.82
N ASP A 105 5.57 12.29 -6.07
CA ASP A 105 4.57 12.63 -5.06
C ASP A 105 3.78 11.38 -4.66
N LEU A 106 3.40 10.56 -5.65
CA LEU A 106 2.71 9.29 -5.41
C LEU A 106 3.54 8.32 -4.56
N TYR A 107 4.86 8.31 -4.75
CA TYR A 107 5.78 7.52 -3.95
C TYR A 107 5.83 7.98 -2.49
N GLU A 108 5.95 9.30 -2.27
CA GLU A 108 5.98 9.90 -0.94
C GLU A 108 4.67 9.67 -0.19
N SER A 109 3.53 9.93 -0.84
CA SER A 109 2.20 9.62 -0.30
C SER A 109 2.06 8.16 0.12
N SER A 110 2.60 7.22 -0.68
CA SER A 110 2.53 5.80 -0.37
C SER A 110 3.34 5.42 0.87
N ILE A 111 4.52 6.03 1.08
CA ILE A 111 5.33 5.83 2.29
C ILE A 111 4.58 6.36 3.52
N GLU A 112 4.09 7.59 3.42
CA GLU A 112 3.39 8.26 4.53
C GLU A 112 2.14 7.47 4.93
N LEU A 113 1.34 7.04 3.94
CA LEU A 113 0.15 6.26 4.18
C LEU A 113 0.46 4.93 4.88
N ILE A 114 1.47 4.17 4.42
CA ILE A 114 1.86 2.91 5.09
C ILE A 114 2.28 3.17 6.55
N ALA A 115 2.99 4.27 6.81
CA ALA A 115 3.38 4.65 8.18
C ALA A 115 2.16 4.99 9.06
N LYS A 116 1.19 5.74 8.53
CA LYS A 116 -0.08 6.05 9.24
C LYS A 116 -0.88 4.79 9.54
N LEU A 117 -1.08 3.93 8.54
CA LEU A 117 -1.77 2.66 8.71
C LEU A 117 -1.10 1.78 9.78
N ASP A 118 0.24 1.73 9.82
CA ASP A 118 0.96 0.97 10.84
C ASP A 118 0.76 1.52 12.25
N GLY A 119 0.69 2.85 12.38
CA GLY A 119 0.43 3.53 13.66
C GLY A 119 -0.99 3.35 14.19
N VAL A 120 -1.97 3.10 13.32
CA VAL A 120 -3.38 2.86 13.68
C VAL A 120 -3.64 1.38 13.93
N ILE A 121 -3.32 0.51 12.97
CA ILE A 121 -3.64 -0.93 12.98
C ILE A 121 -2.69 -1.71 13.91
N GLY A 122 -1.53 -1.16 14.25
CA GLY A 122 -0.51 -1.79 15.09
C GLY A 122 -0.72 -1.68 16.61
N LYS A 123 -1.80 -1.04 17.05
CA LYS A 123 -2.22 -0.96 18.47
C LYS A 123 -3.10 -2.14 18.84
#